data_AF-A0A2N0NGA5-F1
#
_entry.id   AF-A0A2N0NGA5-F1
#
_cell.length_a   1.000
_cell.length_b   1.000
_cell.length_c   1.000
_cell.angle_alpha   90.00
_cell.angle_beta   90.00
_cell.angle_gamma   90.00
#
_symmetry.space_group_name_H-M   'P 1'
#
loop_
_entity.id
_entity.type
_entity.pdbx_description
1 polymer ?
#
loop_
_entity_poly.entity_id
_entity_poly.type
_entity_poly.pdbx_seq_one_letter_code
_entity_poly.pdbx_strand_id
1 'polypeptide(L)'
;MYFGPGVKKKERIEIWHGDLWKESPLFGETSIVINDVTFKAGEWIEYKEFHDQHTLNRVGRITGIVMIDESLPDRFFRIQTTRTFYELPGTLKSKERYQRLQLHNELWLEEIRSTIKIQDLIRHVNVWIKDDNTPRLPTFEFSIQEIIYTFNGRQKIRHVSLRHKLPIEYISAPQLPSGQNIKHYKFFIDLYFDDFGAFNKAYHTLGGIYIQLGNMSRELRKKLRNHFLIGFVPFGGEFEDTIEEFISDMKELQNGIPMMIKDEQVWISAGFGMGTADLPQGNDMAGIKRHNAEYGCRTCKVSQSQLSDADFDIFQNGRYHHLTSRIYDEIKTARN
;
A
#
# COMPACT_ATOMS: atom_id res chain seq x y z
N MET A 1 -19.65 9.40 -7.56
CA MET A 1 -18.23 9.06 -7.31
C MET A 1 -18.00 9.08 -5.82
N TYR A 2 -17.14 8.22 -5.30
CA TYR A 2 -16.79 8.08 -3.89
C TYR A 2 -15.48 8.81 -3.58
N PHE A 3 -15.45 9.63 -2.54
CA PHE A 3 -14.26 10.40 -2.12
C PHE A 3 -13.97 10.24 -0.62
N GLY A 4 -14.64 9.30 0.04
CA GLY A 4 -14.53 9.09 1.46
C GLY A 4 -13.32 8.24 1.87
N PRO A 5 -13.22 7.96 3.16
CA PRO A 5 -12.21 7.05 3.74
C PRO A 5 -12.30 5.65 3.15
N GLY A 6 -11.33 4.78 3.43
CA GLY A 6 -11.51 3.38 3.09
C GLY A 6 -12.66 2.75 3.90
N VAL A 7 -13.39 1.80 3.31
CA VAL A 7 -14.56 1.17 3.95
C VAL A 7 -14.26 -0.30 4.27
N LYS A 8 -14.49 -0.71 5.51
CA LYS A 8 -14.35 -2.09 5.95
C LYS A 8 -15.64 -2.85 5.66
N LYS A 9 -15.63 -3.65 4.60
CA LYS A 9 -16.68 -4.64 4.31
C LYS A 9 -16.14 -6.06 4.27
N LYS A 10 -17.01 -7.01 4.59
CA LYS A 10 -16.77 -8.46 4.42
C LYS A 10 -16.62 -8.79 2.94
N GLU A 11 -17.55 -8.32 2.12
CA GLU A 11 -17.50 -8.46 0.66
C GLU A 11 -16.87 -7.23 0.01
N ARG A 12 -15.72 -7.43 -0.64
CA ARG A 12 -14.93 -6.35 -1.26
C ARG A 12 -15.28 -6.22 -2.74
N ILE A 13 -16.38 -5.54 -3.03
CA ILE A 13 -16.84 -5.29 -4.41
C ILE A 13 -16.33 -3.98 -5.03
N GLU A 14 -15.91 -3.00 -4.20
CA GLU A 14 -15.47 -1.68 -4.64
C GLU A 14 -14.01 -1.41 -4.27
N ILE A 15 -13.35 -0.49 -4.98
CA ILE A 15 -11.92 -0.18 -4.79
C ILE A 15 -11.68 0.36 -3.37
N TRP A 16 -12.58 1.19 -2.84
CA TRP A 16 -12.47 1.71 -1.47
C TRP A 16 -12.67 0.64 -0.38
N HIS A 17 -13.07 -0.57 -0.74
CA HIS A 17 -13.05 -1.74 0.16
C HIS A 17 -11.69 -2.43 0.20
N GLY A 18 -10.76 -2.07 -0.68
CA GLY A 18 -9.41 -2.62 -0.77
C GLY A 18 -8.43 -1.96 0.20
N ASP A 19 -7.31 -2.61 0.45
CA ASP A 19 -6.29 -2.12 1.37
C ASP A 19 -5.50 -0.94 0.77
N LEU A 20 -5.34 -0.90 -0.55
CA LEU A 20 -4.70 0.21 -1.26
C LEU A 20 -5.42 1.54 -1.02
N TRP A 21 -6.75 1.58 -1.05
CA TRP A 21 -7.49 2.80 -0.72
C TRP A 21 -7.40 3.16 0.77
N LYS A 22 -7.54 2.16 1.65
CA LYS A 22 -7.55 2.36 3.11
C LYS A 22 -6.23 2.89 3.65
N GLU A 23 -5.11 2.55 3.01
CA GLU A 23 -3.77 2.86 3.50
C GLU A 23 -3.06 3.95 2.67
N SER A 24 -3.66 4.40 1.56
CA SER A 24 -3.03 5.37 0.66
C SER A 24 -3.22 6.81 1.15
N PRO A 25 -2.15 7.61 1.26
CA PRO A 25 -2.26 9.05 1.48
C PRO A 25 -2.91 9.81 0.30
N LEU A 26 -2.88 9.25 -0.91
CA LEU A 26 -3.42 9.90 -2.10
C LEU A 26 -4.94 9.77 -2.19
N PHE A 27 -5.54 8.75 -1.57
CA PHE A 27 -6.96 8.42 -1.76
C PHE A 27 -7.73 8.31 -0.45
N GLY A 28 -7.12 7.67 0.54
CA GLY A 28 -7.72 7.43 1.84
C GLY A 28 -7.64 8.64 2.77
N GLU A 29 -8.17 8.43 3.96
CA GLU A 29 -8.02 9.34 5.09
C GLU A 29 -6.85 8.84 5.95
N THR A 30 -5.85 9.70 6.16
CA THR A 30 -4.59 9.33 6.82
C THR A 30 -4.36 10.07 8.13
N SER A 31 -5.25 10.97 8.53
CA SER A 31 -5.15 11.63 9.82
C SER A 31 -6.51 11.96 10.40
N ILE A 32 -6.57 12.05 11.73
CA ILE A 32 -7.76 12.47 12.47
C ILE A 32 -7.35 13.27 13.70
N VAL A 33 -8.14 14.27 14.06
CA VAL A 33 -7.92 15.08 15.27
C VAL A 33 -8.87 14.59 16.37
N ILE A 34 -8.31 14.28 17.53
CA ILE A 34 -9.05 13.82 18.72
C ILE A 34 -8.56 14.63 19.90
N ASN A 35 -9.45 15.39 20.54
CA ASN A 35 -9.13 16.26 21.68
C ASN A 35 -7.90 17.16 21.39
N ASP A 36 -7.92 17.85 20.24
CA ASP A 36 -6.84 18.73 19.75
C ASP A 36 -5.49 18.05 19.44
N VAL A 37 -5.41 16.72 19.55
CA VAL A 37 -4.22 15.93 19.17
C VAL A 37 -4.46 15.28 17.81
N THR A 38 -3.50 15.45 16.89
CA THR A 38 -3.56 14.84 15.55
C THR A 38 -2.88 13.48 15.55
N PHE A 39 -3.60 12.45 15.11
CA PHE A 39 -3.09 11.11 14.89
C PHE A 39 -2.99 10.84 13.39
N LYS A 40 -1.86 10.29 12.93
CA LYS A 40 -1.56 10.08 11.52
C LYS A 40 -1.19 8.64 11.21
N ALA A 41 -1.48 8.22 9.99
CA ALA A 41 -0.94 6.98 9.43
C ALA A 41 0.59 6.99 9.51
N GLY A 42 1.17 5.84 9.85
CA GLY A 42 2.59 5.66 10.10
C GLY A 42 2.98 5.81 11.56
N GLU A 43 2.19 6.49 12.38
CA GLU A 43 2.44 6.65 13.82
C GLU A 43 2.06 5.40 14.62
N TRP A 44 2.68 5.27 15.79
CA TRP A 44 2.43 4.18 16.71
C TRP A 44 1.60 4.65 17.90
N ILE A 45 0.65 3.81 18.29
CA ILE A 45 -0.25 4.09 19.40
C ILE A 45 -0.36 2.89 20.34
N GLU A 46 -0.68 3.19 21.58
CA GLU A 46 -1.18 2.24 22.55
C GLU A 46 -2.71 2.29 22.57
N TYR A 47 -3.37 1.15 22.56
CA TYR A 47 -4.84 1.04 22.54
C TYR A 47 -5.33 -0.12 23.39
N LYS A 48 -6.59 -0.05 23.80
CA LYS A 48 -7.29 -1.12 24.53
C LYS A 48 -7.81 -2.15 23.55
N GLU A 49 -7.50 -3.41 23.81
CA GLU A 49 -8.10 -4.56 23.12
C GLU A 49 -8.86 -5.40 24.14
N PHE A 50 -10.12 -5.70 23.81
CA PHE A 50 -10.99 -6.50 24.66
C PHE A 50 -10.88 -7.97 24.25
N HIS A 51 -10.36 -8.79 25.16
CA HIS A 51 -10.30 -10.24 25.04
C HIS A 51 -11.12 -10.87 26.17
N ASP A 52 -12.26 -11.45 25.82
CA ASP A 52 -13.22 -12.05 26.75
C ASP A 52 -13.59 -11.09 27.90
N GLN A 53 -13.07 -11.35 29.11
CA GLN A 53 -13.32 -10.57 30.32
C GLN A 53 -12.16 -9.63 30.71
N HIS A 54 -11.12 -9.53 29.89
CA HIS A 54 -9.92 -8.75 30.19
C HIS A 54 -9.66 -7.70 29.11
N THR A 55 -9.27 -6.52 29.57
CA THR A 55 -8.79 -5.46 28.69
C THR A 55 -7.28 -5.47 28.72
N LEU A 56 -6.67 -5.66 27.55
CA LEU A 56 -5.22 -5.63 27.38
C LEU A 56 -4.81 -4.37 26.65
N ASN A 57 -3.71 -3.76 27.09
CA ASN A 57 -3.08 -2.70 26.32
C ASN A 57 -2.24 -3.33 25.20
N ARG A 58 -2.41 -2.82 23.99
CA ARG A 58 -1.70 -3.24 22.80
C ARG A 58 -0.99 -2.07 22.16
N VAL A 59 0.10 -2.38 21.47
CA VAL A 59 0.80 -1.43 20.62
C VAL A 59 0.55 -1.77 19.16
N GLY A 60 0.26 -0.78 18.35
CA GLY A 60 0.05 -0.97 16.92
C GLY A 60 0.34 0.29 16.13
N ARG A 61 0.54 0.10 14.83
CA ARG A 61 0.86 1.18 13.90
C ARG A 61 -0.39 1.58 13.14
N ILE A 62 -0.75 2.86 13.14
CA ILE A 62 -1.85 3.36 12.32
C ILE A 62 -1.47 3.19 10.86
N THR A 63 -2.32 2.54 10.07
CA THR A 63 -2.12 2.41 8.62
C THR A 63 -3.09 3.27 7.82
N GLY A 64 -4.19 3.69 8.43
CA GLY A 64 -5.16 4.63 7.86
C GLY A 64 -6.40 4.79 8.74
N ILE A 65 -7.30 5.66 8.33
CA ILE A 65 -8.61 5.88 8.95
C ILE A 65 -9.68 5.28 8.03
N VAL A 66 -10.60 4.52 8.62
CA VAL A 66 -11.62 3.78 7.88
C VAL A 66 -13.01 3.95 8.49
N MET A 67 -14.02 3.67 7.70
CA MET A 67 -15.41 3.54 8.15
C MET A 67 -15.87 2.08 8.04
N ILE A 68 -16.87 1.69 8.82
CA ILE A 68 -17.50 0.35 8.72
C ILE A 68 -18.84 0.46 7.99
N ASP A 69 -19.59 1.52 8.24
CA ASP A 69 -20.85 1.84 7.57
C ASP A 69 -20.71 3.17 6.82
N GLU A 70 -21.05 3.17 5.54
CA GLU A 70 -20.99 4.37 4.68
C GLU A 70 -22.06 5.40 5.03
N SER A 71 -23.12 4.98 5.74
CA SER A 71 -24.21 5.85 6.18
C SER A 71 -23.95 6.54 7.52
N LEU A 72 -22.96 6.08 8.28
CA LEU A 72 -22.60 6.63 9.58
C LEU A 72 -21.29 7.40 9.52
N PRO A 73 -21.16 8.51 10.27
CA PRO A 73 -19.93 9.30 10.28
C PRO A 73 -18.80 8.66 11.08
N ASP A 74 -19.02 7.51 11.71
CA ASP A 74 -18.06 6.89 12.63
C ASP A 74 -16.75 6.53 11.93
N ARG A 75 -15.65 6.96 12.56
CA ARG A 75 -14.28 6.69 12.12
C ARG A 75 -13.63 5.68 13.04
N PHE A 76 -12.79 4.84 12.43
CA PHE A 76 -12.04 3.81 13.11
C PHE A 76 -10.59 3.88 12.66
N PHE A 77 -9.66 3.59 13.56
CA PHE A 77 -8.29 3.39 13.15
C PHE A 77 -8.16 2.01 12.53
N ARG A 78 -7.47 1.95 11.39
CA ARG A 78 -6.93 0.71 10.86
C ARG A 78 -5.50 0.57 11.37
N ILE A 79 -5.22 -0.54 12.03
CA ILE A 79 -3.98 -0.76 12.77
C ILE A 79 -3.26 -1.99 12.23
N GLN A 80 -1.96 -1.89 12.01
CA GLN A 80 -1.05 -3.02 11.92
C GLN A 80 -0.67 -3.46 13.34
N THR A 81 -1.00 -4.71 13.68
CA THR A 81 -0.90 -5.21 15.05
C THR A 81 0.50 -5.70 15.38
N THR A 82 0.73 -5.90 16.68
CA THR A 82 1.95 -6.51 17.20
C THR A 82 1.60 -7.57 18.24
N ARG A 83 2.53 -8.51 18.45
CA ARG A 83 2.49 -9.48 19.55
C ARG A 83 3.57 -9.22 20.55
N THR A 84 3.29 -9.62 21.78
CA THR A 84 4.28 -9.77 22.85
C THR A 84 4.97 -11.13 22.75
N PHE A 85 6.10 -11.28 23.42
CA PHE A 85 6.83 -12.55 23.52
C PHE A 85 5.95 -13.70 24.02
N TYR A 86 5.06 -13.42 24.98
CA TYR A 86 4.24 -14.45 25.62
C TYR A 86 3.22 -15.07 24.65
N GLU A 87 2.83 -14.32 23.62
CA GLU A 87 1.88 -14.71 22.57
C GLU A 87 2.54 -15.43 21.38
N LEU A 88 3.86 -15.59 21.42
CA LEU A 88 4.58 -16.40 20.44
C LEU A 88 4.32 -17.90 20.68
N PRO A 89 4.25 -18.71 19.62
CA PRO A 89 4.31 -20.16 19.73
C PRO A 89 5.56 -20.63 20.49
N GLY A 90 5.42 -21.73 21.22
CA GLY A 90 6.56 -22.33 21.95
C GLY A 90 7.77 -22.60 21.05
N THR A 91 7.55 -22.99 19.80
CA THR A 91 8.60 -23.24 18.80
C THR A 91 9.39 -21.99 18.40
N LEU A 92 8.82 -20.80 18.62
CA LEU A 92 9.44 -19.52 18.30
C LEU A 92 10.00 -18.81 19.54
N LYS A 93 9.75 -19.33 20.76
CA LYS A 93 10.32 -18.78 21.99
C LYS A 93 11.77 -19.22 22.13
N SER A 94 12.67 -18.28 22.39
CA SER A 94 14.09 -18.53 22.65
C SER A 94 14.62 -17.64 23.77
N LYS A 95 15.77 -18.00 24.35
CA LYS A 95 16.42 -17.20 25.41
C LYS A 95 16.82 -15.83 24.88
N GLU A 96 17.29 -15.76 23.65
CA GLU A 96 17.70 -14.53 22.98
C GLU A 96 16.50 -13.58 22.80
N ARG A 97 15.36 -14.10 22.33
CA ARG A 97 14.12 -13.31 22.20
C ARG A 97 13.61 -12.83 23.55
N TYR A 98 13.72 -13.65 24.59
CA TYR A 98 13.36 -13.25 25.94
C TYR A 98 14.27 -12.13 26.46
N GLN A 99 15.58 -12.19 26.21
CA GLN A 99 16.50 -11.11 26.56
C GLN A 99 16.17 -9.82 25.81
N ARG A 100 15.83 -9.89 24.51
CA ARG A 100 15.42 -8.70 23.73
C ARG A 100 14.11 -8.09 24.25
N LEU A 101 13.16 -8.91 24.70
CA LEU A 101 11.98 -8.42 25.43
C LEU A 101 12.41 -7.62 26.68
N GLN A 102 13.26 -8.18 27.54
CA GLN A 102 13.65 -7.54 28.81
C GLN A 102 14.45 -6.24 28.60
N LEU A 103 15.30 -6.19 27.58
CA LEU A 103 16.19 -5.05 27.35
C LEU A 103 15.54 -3.92 26.54
N HIS A 104 14.59 -4.24 25.66
CA HIS A 104 14.09 -3.30 24.66
C HIS A 104 12.57 -3.33 24.47
N ASN A 105 11.83 -3.96 25.38
CA ASN A 105 10.39 -4.19 25.29
C ASN A 105 10.00 -4.65 23.88
N GLU A 106 10.71 -5.66 23.38
CA GLU A 106 10.54 -6.07 21.98
C GLU A 106 9.13 -6.60 21.70
N LEU A 107 8.60 -6.17 20.57
CA LEU A 107 7.34 -6.60 19.99
C LEU A 107 7.60 -7.29 18.64
N TRP A 108 6.70 -8.20 18.27
CA TRP A 108 6.72 -8.90 16.98
C TRP A 108 5.66 -8.31 16.07
N LEU A 109 6.07 -7.83 14.90
CA LEU A 109 5.15 -7.22 13.95
C LEU A 109 4.27 -8.29 13.31
N GLU A 110 2.98 -8.03 13.22
CA GLU A 110 2.07 -8.86 12.41
C GLU A 110 1.80 -8.20 11.07
N GLU A 111 1.48 -9.02 10.07
CA GLU A 111 1.03 -8.53 8.76
C GLU A 111 -0.48 -8.27 8.74
N ILE A 112 -1.18 -8.77 9.75
CA ILE A 112 -2.62 -8.62 9.90
C ILE A 112 -2.96 -7.16 10.18
N ARG A 113 -4.17 -6.79 9.73
CA ARG A 113 -4.72 -5.45 9.89
C ARG A 113 -6.02 -5.53 10.65
N SER A 114 -6.04 -4.92 11.82
CA SER A 114 -7.21 -4.82 12.68
C SER A 114 -7.85 -3.44 12.58
N THR A 115 -9.06 -3.34 13.10
CA THR A 115 -9.80 -2.08 13.17
C THR A 115 -10.16 -1.85 14.62
N ILE A 116 -9.82 -0.68 15.15
CA ILE A 116 -10.10 -0.30 16.53
C ILE A 116 -10.97 0.96 16.56
N LYS A 117 -11.78 1.11 17.60
CA LYS A 117 -12.54 2.34 17.78
C LYS A 117 -11.60 3.43 18.26
N ILE A 118 -11.92 4.67 17.89
CA ILE A 118 -11.17 5.84 18.34
C ILE A 118 -11.19 5.96 19.88
N GLN A 119 -12.31 5.60 20.52
CA GLN A 119 -12.45 5.62 21.98
C GLN A 119 -11.50 4.65 22.72
N ASP A 120 -10.97 3.64 22.03
CA ASP A 120 -10.08 2.64 22.62
C ASP A 120 -8.61 3.08 22.58
N LEU A 121 -8.32 4.21 21.93
CA LEU A 121 -7.00 4.85 21.93
C LEU A 121 -6.61 5.27 23.34
N ILE A 122 -5.34 5.02 23.71
CA ILE A 122 -4.77 5.46 24.99
C ILE A 122 -3.84 6.64 24.76
N ARG A 123 -2.81 6.48 23.91
CA ARG A 123 -1.77 7.50 23.67
C ARG A 123 -0.87 7.15 22.47
N HIS A 124 -0.04 8.11 22.06
CA HIS A 124 1.13 7.82 21.22
C HIS A 124 2.20 7.03 21.97
N VAL A 125 2.94 6.22 21.23
CA VAL A 125 4.14 5.52 21.72
C VAL A 125 5.27 5.61 20.71
N ASN A 126 6.52 5.63 21.20
CA ASN A 126 7.69 5.61 20.34
C ASN A 126 8.18 4.17 20.13
N VAL A 127 8.14 3.69 18.89
CA VAL A 127 8.59 2.34 18.52
C VAL A 127 9.72 2.42 17.52
N TRP A 128 10.85 1.79 17.85
CA TRP A 128 11.98 1.70 16.93
C TRP A 128 11.92 0.40 16.11
N ILE A 129 11.66 0.54 14.81
CA ILE A 129 11.78 -0.55 13.84
C ILE A 129 13.24 -0.66 13.44
N LYS A 130 13.89 -1.80 13.72
CA LYS A 130 15.31 -2.02 13.41
C LYS A 130 15.51 -2.55 11.98
N ASP A 131 14.97 -1.83 11.00
CA ASP A 131 15.31 -2.08 9.59
C ASP A 131 16.46 -1.17 9.14
N ASP A 132 17.09 -1.51 8.01
CA ASP A 132 18.26 -0.78 7.48
C ASP A 132 17.96 0.67 7.09
N ASN A 133 16.68 1.07 7.02
CA ASN A 133 16.25 2.38 6.53
C ASN A 133 15.72 3.30 7.64
N THR A 134 15.52 2.79 8.85
CA THR A 134 14.91 3.53 9.95
C THR A 134 16.00 3.94 10.93
N PRO A 135 16.34 5.23 11.03
CA PRO A 135 17.35 5.68 11.97
C PRO A 135 16.93 5.33 13.40
N ARG A 136 17.91 4.97 14.23
CA ARG A 136 17.65 4.71 15.64
C ARG A 136 17.10 5.98 16.29
N LEU A 137 15.93 5.86 16.92
CA LEU A 137 15.36 6.95 17.70
C LEU A 137 16.23 7.22 18.94
N PRO A 138 16.46 8.51 19.31
CA PRO A 138 17.18 8.87 20.53
C PRO A 138 16.58 8.23 21.78
N THR A 139 15.25 8.15 21.82
CA THR A 139 14.46 7.48 22.86
C THR A 139 13.35 6.67 22.19
N PHE A 140 13.16 5.43 22.65
CA PHE A 140 12.07 4.56 22.21
C PHE A 140 11.54 3.76 23.40
N GLU A 141 10.26 3.43 23.37
CA GLU A 141 9.60 2.63 24.42
C GLU A 141 9.58 1.15 24.06
N PHE A 142 9.45 0.85 22.76
CA PHE A 142 9.42 -0.51 22.21
C PHE A 142 10.34 -0.63 21.01
N SER A 143 10.73 -1.85 20.68
CA SER A 143 11.49 -2.14 19.46
C SER A 143 10.92 -3.32 18.68
N ILE A 144 11.21 -3.37 17.39
CA ILE A 144 10.76 -4.44 16.50
C ILE A 144 11.93 -4.85 15.59
N GLN A 145 12.29 -6.14 15.62
CA GLN A 145 13.30 -6.75 14.74
C GLN A 145 12.73 -7.85 13.84
N GLU A 146 11.56 -8.38 14.19
CA GLU A 146 11.02 -9.59 13.60
C GLU A 146 9.53 -9.42 13.25
N ILE A 147 9.14 -10.07 12.17
CA ILE A 147 7.77 -10.17 11.68
C ILE A 147 7.33 -11.61 11.88
N ILE A 148 6.16 -11.80 12.47
CA ILE A 148 5.49 -13.10 12.54
C ILE A 148 4.50 -13.24 11.38
N TYR A 149 4.57 -14.35 10.67
CA TYR A 149 3.67 -14.66 9.55
C TYR A 149 3.30 -16.15 9.57
N THR A 150 2.25 -16.52 8.82
CA THR A 150 1.80 -17.91 8.72
C THR A 150 2.07 -18.42 7.31
N PHE A 151 2.76 -19.55 7.20
CA PHE A 151 3.04 -20.24 5.95
C PHE A 151 2.81 -21.73 6.12
N ASN A 152 2.04 -22.35 5.21
CA ASN A 152 1.62 -23.75 5.26
C ASN A 152 1.10 -24.17 6.65
N GLY A 153 0.24 -23.33 7.24
CA GLY A 153 -0.38 -23.56 8.55
C GLY A 153 0.55 -23.41 9.76
N ARG A 154 1.82 -23.06 9.56
CA ARG A 154 2.82 -22.88 10.62
C ARG A 154 3.20 -21.41 10.77
N GLN A 155 3.33 -20.97 12.01
CA GLN A 155 3.88 -19.64 12.28
C GLN A 155 5.41 -19.67 12.12
N LYS A 156 5.91 -18.71 11.34
CA LYS A 156 7.33 -18.49 11.07
C LYS A 156 7.70 -17.05 11.39
N ILE A 157 9.00 -16.80 11.43
CA ILE A 157 9.57 -15.48 11.66
C ILE A 157 10.48 -15.11 10.52
N ARG A 158 10.44 -13.84 10.12
CA ARG A 158 11.42 -13.23 9.24
C ARG A 158 11.92 -11.90 9.79
N HIS A 159 13.08 -11.47 9.32
CA HIS A 159 13.67 -10.20 9.71
C HIS A 159 12.81 -9.02 9.22
N VAL A 160 12.76 -7.94 10.01
CA VAL A 160 11.92 -6.77 9.73
C VAL A 160 12.33 -6.00 8.47
N SER A 161 13.55 -6.21 7.95
CA SER A 161 13.97 -5.68 6.64
C SER A 161 13.12 -6.19 5.47
N LEU A 162 12.43 -7.32 5.65
CA LEU A 162 11.46 -7.90 4.71
C LEU A 162 10.02 -7.44 4.99
N ARG A 163 9.80 -6.32 5.70
CA ARG A 163 8.45 -5.77 5.86
C ARG A 163 7.97 -5.07 4.61
N HIS A 164 6.67 -5.10 4.36
CA HIS A 164 6.07 -4.14 3.44
C HIS A 164 6.11 -2.76 4.08
N LYS A 165 6.67 -1.77 3.36
CA LYS A 165 6.54 -0.36 3.74
C LYS A 165 5.08 0.07 3.57
N LEU A 166 4.55 0.82 4.53
CA LEU A 166 3.25 1.47 4.41
C LEU A 166 3.32 2.55 3.33
N PRO A 167 2.25 2.79 2.56
CA PRO A 167 2.24 3.84 1.52
C PRO A 167 2.70 5.21 2.03
N ILE A 168 2.34 5.57 3.26
CA ILE A 168 2.75 6.83 3.89
C ILE A 168 4.27 6.99 4.06
N GLU A 169 5.04 5.90 4.03
CA GLU A 169 6.50 5.94 4.19
C GLU A 169 7.26 6.30 2.91
N TYR A 170 6.60 6.27 1.74
CA TYR A 170 7.25 6.53 0.45
C TYR A 170 6.39 7.35 -0.53
N ILE A 171 5.13 7.61 -0.21
CA ILE A 171 4.26 8.48 -1.01
C ILE A 171 4.09 9.82 -0.30
N SER A 172 4.38 10.91 -1.02
CA SER A 172 4.10 12.26 -0.54
C SER A 172 2.61 12.57 -0.65
N ALA A 173 1.98 12.93 0.46
CA ALA A 173 0.59 13.35 0.47
C ALA A 173 0.44 14.73 -0.22
N PRO A 174 -0.63 14.96 -1.00
CA PRO A 174 -0.94 16.29 -1.52
C PRO A 174 -1.09 17.27 -0.35
N GLN A 175 -0.38 18.39 -0.42
CA GLN A 175 -0.55 19.46 0.57
C GLN A 175 -1.79 20.27 0.21
N LEU A 176 -2.72 20.36 1.16
CA LEU A 176 -3.83 21.29 1.04
C LEU A 176 -3.32 22.73 1.16
N PRO A 177 -3.93 23.70 0.44
CA PRO A 177 -3.64 25.11 0.64
C PRO A 177 -3.83 25.50 2.11
N SER A 178 -2.79 26.05 2.73
CA SER A 178 -2.81 26.46 4.13
C SER A 178 -3.92 27.48 4.41
N GLY A 179 -4.66 27.27 5.50
CA GLY A 179 -5.62 28.26 6.01
C GLY A 179 -6.97 28.31 5.29
N GLN A 180 -7.23 27.42 4.34
CA GLN A 180 -8.51 27.37 3.61
C GLN A 180 -9.25 26.06 3.91
N ASN A 181 -10.51 26.18 4.38
CA ASN A 181 -11.42 25.04 4.51
C ASN A 181 -12.05 24.72 3.14
N ILE A 182 -11.22 24.34 2.17
CA ILE A 182 -11.64 23.99 0.82
C ILE A 182 -11.90 22.49 0.74
N LYS A 183 -12.97 22.13 0.04
CA LYS A 183 -13.29 20.73 -0.21
C LYS A 183 -12.23 20.07 -1.08
N HIS A 184 -11.69 18.94 -0.60
CA HIS A 184 -10.68 18.17 -1.31
C HIS A 184 -11.29 16.94 -1.97
N TYR A 185 -11.19 16.84 -3.30
CA TYR A 185 -11.52 15.64 -4.04
C TYR A 185 -10.25 14.90 -4.48
N LYS A 186 -10.13 13.66 -4.03
CA LYS A 186 -9.01 12.76 -4.33
C LYS A 186 -9.43 11.73 -5.38
N PHE A 187 -8.84 11.76 -6.55
CA PHE A 187 -9.14 10.83 -7.64
C PHE A 187 -8.15 9.68 -7.71
N PHE A 188 -8.69 8.47 -7.77
CA PHE A 188 -7.97 7.26 -8.10
C PHE A 188 -7.97 7.09 -9.62
N ILE A 189 -6.79 7.04 -10.22
CA ILE A 189 -6.62 6.73 -11.63
C ILE A 189 -6.21 5.27 -11.77
N ASP A 190 -7.03 4.51 -12.47
CA ASP A 190 -6.73 3.16 -12.94
C ASP A 190 -6.24 3.26 -14.38
N LEU A 191 -5.02 2.81 -14.64
CA LEU A 191 -4.41 2.82 -15.99
C LEU A 191 -4.44 1.39 -16.55
N TYR A 192 -4.85 1.26 -17.80
CA TYR A 192 -4.85 0.00 -18.54
C TYR A 192 -3.99 0.15 -19.81
N PHE A 193 -3.12 -0.81 -20.05
CA PHE A 193 -2.30 -0.89 -21.26
C PHE A 193 -2.53 -2.24 -21.95
N ASP A 194 -2.77 -2.20 -23.26
CA ASP A 194 -3.12 -3.38 -24.06
C ASP A 194 -2.61 -3.27 -25.49
N ASP A 195 -1.94 -4.32 -25.96
CA ASP A 195 -1.49 -4.43 -27.34
C ASP A 195 -2.54 -5.15 -28.18
N PHE A 196 -2.96 -4.51 -29.26
CA PHE A 196 -3.95 -5.08 -30.19
C PHE A 196 -3.45 -5.05 -31.64
N GLY A 197 -3.91 -6.02 -32.42
CA GLY A 197 -3.64 -6.07 -33.86
C GLY A 197 -4.46 -5.01 -34.60
N ALA A 198 -3.80 -4.01 -35.16
CA ALA A 198 -4.48 -2.93 -35.88
C ALA A 198 -5.14 -3.39 -37.20
N PHE A 199 -4.58 -4.43 -37.82
CA PHE A 199 -5.08 -5.00 -39.06
C PHE A 199 -5.07 -6.53 -39.00
N ASN A 200 -6.11 -7.16 -39.57
CA ASN A 200 -6.34 -8.61 -39.55
C ASN A 200 -5.19 -9.50 -40.07
N LYS A 201 -4.13 -8.92 -40.66
CA LYS A 201 -2.97 -9.63 -41.23
C LYS A 201 -1.61 -8.95 -40.96
N ALA A 202 -1.53 -7.90 -40.14
CA ALA A 202 -0.28 -7.19 -39.92
C ALA A 202 0.50 -7.78 -38.74
N TYR A 203 1.81 -7.99 -38.92
CA TYR A 203 2.79 -8.38 -37.90
C TYR A 203 3.12 -7.25 -36.90
N HIS A 204 2.31 -6.19 -36.89
CA HIS A 204 2.57 -4.93 -36.19
C HIS A 204 1.44 -4.68 -35.20
N THR A 205 1.74 -4.84 -33.91
CA THR A 205 0.83 -4.49 -32.82
C THR A 205 0.83 -2.99 -32.60
N LEU A 206 -0.32 -2.45 -32.20
CA LEU A 206 -0.46 -1.11 -31.65
C LEU A 206 -0.84 -1.24 -30.18
N GLY A 207 -0.24 -0.40 -29.34
CA GLY A 207 -0.59 -0.33 -27.92
C GLY A 207 -1.68 0.72 -27.70
N GLY A 208 -2.68 0.42 -26.88
CA GLY A 208 -3.68 1.38 -26.41
C GLY A 208 -3.50 1.68 -24.94
N ILE A 209 -3.45 2.96 -24.58
CA ILE A 209 -3.35 3.43 -23.20
C ILE A 209 -4.69 4.02 -22.79
N TYR A 210 -5.32 3.42 -21.79
CA TYR A 210 -6.63 3.81 -21.31
C TYR A 210 -6.58 4.16 -19.82
N ILE A 211 -7.46 5.05 -19.39
CA ILE A 211 -7.67 5.32 -17.97
C ILE A 211 -9.14 5.21 -17.58
N GLN A 212 -9.34 4.98 -16.29
CA GLN A 212 -10.64 5.01 -15.66
C GLN A 212 -10.55 5.66 -14.27
N LEU A 213 -11.61 6.37 -13.87
CA LEU A 213 -11.73 6.91 -12.53
C LEU A 213 -12.20 5.82 -11.55
N GLY A 214 -11.32 5.43 -10.63
CA GLY A 214 -11.58 4.41 -9.61
C GLY A 214 -12.65 4.80 -8.58
N ASN A 215 -12.95 6.09 -8.47
CA ASN A 215 -13.99 6.63 -7.59
C ASN A 215 -15.42 6.27 -8.06
N MET A 216 -15.59 5.72 -9.25
CA MET A 216 -16.88 5.24 -9.73
C MET A 216 -17.23 3.87 -9.14
N SER A 217 -18.52 3.61 -8.91
CA SER A 217 -18.97 2.27 -8.53
C SER A 217 -18.61 1.25 -9.62
N ARG A 218 -18.48 -0.01 -9.24
CA ARG A 218 -18.15 -1.12 -10.13
C ARG A 218 -19.08 -1.16 -11.34
N GLU A 219 -20.37 -0.91 -11.14
CA GLU A 219 -21.36 -0.89 -12.23
C GLU A 219 -21.16 0.27 -13.21
N LEU A 220 -20.67 1.42 -12.73
CA LEU A 220 -20.30 2.52 -13.62
C LEU A 220 -18.97 2.24 -14.31
N ARG A 221 -17.99 1.68 -13.59
CA ARG A 221 -16.68 1.32 -14.14
C ARG A 221 -16.78 0.30 -15.28
N LYS A 222 -17.76 -0.60 -15.27
CA LYS A 222 -17.99 -1.54 -16.39
C LYS A 222 -18.48 -0.88 -17.69
N LYS A 223 -18.94 0.37 -17.67
CA LYS A 223 -19.51 1.01 -18.88
C LYS A 223 -18.38 1.55 -19.75
N LEU A 224 -18.41 1.23 -21.05
CA LEU A 224 -17.40 1.69 -22.03
C LEU A 224 -17.24 3.22 -22.05
N ARG A 225 -18.34 3.98 -21.90
CA ARG A 225 -18.32 5.44 -21.82
C ARG A 225 -17.47 6.03 -20.67
N ASN A 226 -17.08 5.18 -19.72
CA ASN A 226 -16.29 5.53 -18.54
C ASN A 226 -14.85 4.98 -18.63
N HIS A 227 -14.41 4.60 -19.83
CA HIS A 227 -13.03 4.30 -20.18
C HIS A 227 -12.55 5.38 -21.14
N PHE A 228 -11.44 6.02 -20.82
CA PHE A 228 -10.91 7.15 -21.57
C PHE A 228 -9.60 6.72 -22.24
N LEU A 229 -9.55 6.77 -23.56
CA LEU A 229 -8.31 6.58 -24.31
C LEU A 229 -7.44 7.83 -24.15
N ILE A 230 -6.20 7.66 -23.69
CA ILE A 230 -5.25 8.74 -23.50
C ILE A 230 -4.24 8.81 -24.64
N GLY A 231 -3.89 7.67 -25.24
CA GLY A 231 -2.97 7.65 -26.36
C GLY A 231 -2.80 6.26 -26.97
N PHE A 232 -2.11 6.23 -28.11
CA PHE A 232 -1.68 5.01 -28.77
C PHE A 232 -0.16 4.94 -28.81
N VAL A 233 0.39 3.77 -28.52
CA VAL A 233 1.79 3.45 -28.75
C VAL A 233 1.90 2.93 -30.19
N PRO A 234 2.54 3.68 -31.11
CA PRO A 234 2.66 3.27 -32.51
C PRO A 234 3.57 2.04 -32.63
N PHE A 235 3.49 1.35 -33.77
CA PHE A 235 4.37 0.22 -34.03
C PHE A 235 5.84 0.66 -33.99
N GLY A 236 6.66 -0.05 -33.19
CA GLY A 236 8.07 0.26 -32.99
C GLY A 236 8.32 1.49 -32.10
N GLY A 237 7.28 2.09 -31.52
CA GLY A 237 7.40 3.11 -30.48
C GLY A 237 7.51 2.49 -29.09
N GLU A 238 8.17 3.20 -28.19
CA GLU A 238 8.31 2.79 -26.79
C GLU A 238 7.14 3.33 -25.95
N PHE A 239 6.69 2.54 -24.99
CA PHE A 239 5.60 2.92 -24.08
C PHE A 239 5.99 4.14 -23.24
N GLU A 240 7.24 4.17 -22.77
CA GLU A 240 7.81 5.22 -21.94
C GLU A 240 7.74 6.59 -22.61
N ASP A 241 8.10 6.66 -23.89
CA ASP A 241 8.07 7.89 -24.68
C ASP A 241 6.62 8.39 -24.85
N THR A 242 5.68 7.46 -25.02
CA THR A 242 4.26 7.79 -25.26
C THR A 242 3.55 8.27 -23.98
N ILE A 243 3.94 7.76 -22.82
CA ILE A 243 3.28 8.09 -21.54
C ILE A 243 3.91 9.29 -20.82
N GLU A 244 5.12 9.73 -21.23
CA GLU A 244 5.92 10.71 -20.49
C GLU A 244 5.15 12.00 -20.15
N GLU A 245 4.52 12.63 -21.14
CA GLU A 245 3.73 13.86 -20.95
C GLU A 245 2.59 13.64 -19.96
N PHE A 246 1.86 12.53 -20.09
CA PHE A 246 0.78 12.18 -19.18
C PHE A 246 1.27 11.94 -17.75
N ILE A 247 2.45 11.32 -17.57
CA ILE A 247 3.07 11.17 -16.25
C ILE A 247 3.44 12.55 -15.66
N SER A 248 3.90 13.49 -16.48
CA SER A 248 4.19 14.86 -16.04
C SER A 248 2.92 15.54 -15.52
N ASP A 249 1.83 15.50 -16.28
CA ASP A 249 0.53 16.05 -15.89
C ASP A 249 0.01 15.39 -14.59
N MET A 250 0.18 14.07 -14.47
CA MET A 250 -0.23 13.33 -13.28
C MET A 250 0.59 13.69 -12.04
N LYS A 251 1.88 14.04 -12.18
CA LYS A 251 2.69 14.54 -11.05
C LYS A 251 2.19 15.90 -10.57
N GLU A 252 1.82 16.79 -11.48
CA GLU A 252 1.18 18.07 -11.14
C GLU A 252 -0.16 17.83 -10.42
N LEU A 253 -1.01 17.00 -11.01
CA LEU A 253 -2.32 16.67 -10.45
C LEU A 253 -2.21 15.92 -9.11
N GLN A 254 -1.14 15.17 -8.86
CA GLN A 254 -0.90 14.54 -7.56
C GLN A 254 -0.61 15.55 -6.45
N ASN A 255 0.09 16.64 -6.75
CA ASN A 255 0.31 17.74 -5.80
C ASN A 255 -1.00 18.51 -5.54
N GLY A 256 -1.86 18.54 -6.56
CA GLY A 256 -3.20 19.07 -6.49
C GLY A 256 -3.32 20.45 -7.13
N ILE A 257 -4.50 20.73 -7.66
CA ILE A 257 -4.84 21.95 -8.38
C ILE A 257 -6.15 22.53 -7.86
N PRO A 258 -6.32 23.87 -7.84
CA PRO A 258 -7.61 24.48 -7.61
C PRO A 258 -8.48 24.34 -8.87
N MET A 259 -9.76 24.01 -8.69
CA MET A 259 -10.73 23.94 -9.79
C MET A 259 -12.06 24.56 -9.36
N MET A 260 -12.73 25.24 -10.29
CA MET A 260 -14.09 25.73 -10.09
C MET A 260 -15.10 24.66 -10.52
N ILE A 261 -15.94 24.20 -9.59
CA ILE A 261 -17.03 23.26 -9.88
C ILE A 261 -18.33 23.87 -9.36
N LYS A 262 -19.29 24.17 -10.26
CA LYS A 262 -20.59 24.75 -9.91
C LYS A 262 -20.47 25.98 -8.99
N ASP A 263 -19.57 26.89 -9.36
CA ASP A 263 -19.28 28.14 -8.64
C ASP A 263 -18.64 27.97 -7.25
N GLU A 264 -18.24 26.76 -6.87
CA GLU A 264 -17.44 26.47 -5.68
C GLU A 264 -15.98 26.20 -6.07
N GLN A 265 -15.04 26.86 -5.40
CA GLN A 265 -13.63 26.55 -5.53
C GLN A 265 -13.33 25.28 -4.72
N VAL A 266 -12.81 24.26 -5.39
CA VAL A 266 -12.45 22.97 -4.79
C VAL A 266 -10.98 22.65 -5.06
N TRP A 267 -10.38 21.84 -4.19
CA TRP A 267 -9.04 21.31 -4.37
C TRP A 267 -9.14 19.92 -4.96
N ILE A 268 -8.47 19.67 -6.07
CA ILE A 268 -8.48 18.36 -6.74
C ILE A 268 -7.07 17.81 -6.71
N SER A 269 -6.91 16.56 -6.28
CA SER A 269 -5.68 15.81 -6.52
C SER A 269 -6.00 14.45 -7.10
N ALA A 270 -5.07 13.86 -7.85
CA ALA A 270 -5.21 12.51 -8.36
C ALA A 270 -3.91 11.72 -8.25
N GLY A 271 -4.02 10.40 -8.14
CA GLY A 271 -2.86 9.52 -8.12
C GLY A 271 -3.13 8.26 -8.90
N PHE A 272 -2.06 7.65 -9.41
CA PHE A 272 -2.13 6.30 -9.94
C PHE A 272 -2.40 5.33 -8.80
N GLY A 273 -3.57 4.71 -8.85
CA GLY A 273 -3.95 3.70 -7.88
C GLY A 273 -3.57 2.30 -8.32
N MET A 274 -3.68 2.01 -9.62
CA MET A 274 -3.36 0.71 -10.20
C MET A 274 -2.97 0.86 -11.68
N GLY A 275 -2.04 0.02 -12.12
CA GLY A 275 -1.77 -0.26 -13.53
C GLY A 275 -2.18 -1.70 -13.83
N THR A 276 -2.97 -1.89 -14.87
CA THR A 276 -3.44 -3.19 -15.35
C THR A 276 -2.94 -3.41 -16.78
N ALA A 277 -2.43 -4.61 -17.01
CA ALA A 277 -1.97 -5.07 -18.30
C ALA A 277 -2.05 -6.60 -18.29
N ASP A 278 -1.99 -7.22 -19.46
CA ASP A 278 -1.77 -8.64 -19.58
C ASP A 278 -0.37 -9.04 -19.07
N LEU A 279 -0.12 -10.34 -18.94
CA LEU A 279 1.04 -10.83 -18.20
C LEU A 279 2.40 -10.36 -18.75
N PRO A 280 2.67 -10.41 -20.08
CA PRO A 280 3.96 -9.98 -20.61
C PRO A 280 4.20 -8.48 -20.37
N GLN A 281 3.25 -7.64 -20.71
CA GLN A 281 3.32 -6.19 -20.60
C GLN A 281 3.37 -5.77 -19.13
N GLY A 282 2.58 -6.43 -18.28
CA GLY A 282 2.63 -6.22 -16.83
C GLY A 282 3.96 -6.65 -16.18
N ASN A 283 4.70 -7.58 -16.78
CA ASN A 283 6.07 -7.90 -16.37
C ASN A 283 7.06 -6.84 -16.85
N ASP A 284 6.94 -6.41 -18.11
CA ASP A 284 7.78 -5.37 -18.71
C ASP A 284 7.62 -4.04 -17.92
N MET A 285 6.39 -3.60 -17.62
CA MET A 285 6.09 -2.45 -16.76
C MET A 285 6.65 -2.58 -15.33
N ALA A 286 6.74 -3.81 -14.81
CA ALA A 286 7.31 -4.07 -13.49
C ALA A 286 8.85 -4.14 -13.51
N GLY A 287 9.49 -4.04 -14.68
CA GLY A 287 10.92 -4.26 -14.85
C GLY A 287 11.35 -5.70 -14.56
N ILE A 288 10.46 -6.67 -14.77
CA ILE A 288 10.67 -8.09 -14.49
C ILE A 288 10.72 -8.83 -15.83
N LYS A 289 11.67 -9.75 -15.97
CA LYS A 289 11.75 -10.59 -17.17
C LYS A 289 10.47 -11.41 -17.35
N ARG A 290 10.21 -11.83 -18.58
CA ARG A 290 9.05 -12.67 -18.93
C ARG A 290 9.02 -13.98 -18.12
N HIS A 291 7.85 -14.62 -18.11
CA HIS A 291 7.59 -15.87 -17.36
C HIS A 291 8.55 -17.03 -17.70
N ASN A 292 9.18 -17.00 -18.88
CA ASN A 292 10.18 -17.98 -19.32
C ASN A 292 11.61 -17.70 -18.81
N ALA A 293 11.84 -16.65 -18.03
CA ALA A 293 13.11 -16.44 -17.35
C ALA A 293 13.23 -17.32 -16.10
N GLU A 294 14.45 -17.56 -15.65
CA GLU A 294 14.71 -18.32 -14.41
C GLU A 294 13.93 -17.76 -13.22
N TYR A 295 13.80 -16.42 -13.13
CA TYR A 295 13.03 -15.72 -12.09
C TYR A 295 12.01 -14.75 -12.70
N GLY A 296 11.00 -15.28 -13.39
CA GLY A 296 9.97 -14.49 -14.08
C GLY A 296 8.83 -13.93 -13.21
N CYS A 297 8.76 -14.30 -11.92
CA CYS A 297 7.71 -13.82 -11.02
C CYS A 297 8.01 -12.41 -10.47
N ARG A 298 7.01 -11.52 -10.52
CA ARG A 298 7.10 -10.15 -9.96
C ARG A 298 6.91 -10.07 -8.45
N THR A 299 6.37 -11.11 -7.82
CA THR A 299 6.02 -11.13 -6.39
C THR A 299 7.05 -11.88 -5.56
N CYS A 300 7.71 -12.90 -6.11
CA CYS A 300 8.69 -13.71 -5.39
C CYS A 300 9.88 -14.07 -6.27
N LYS A 301 10.89 -14.66 -5.63
CA LYS A 301 12.14 -15.12 -6.26
C LYS A 301 12.15 -16.63 -6.48
N VAL A 302 10.98 -17.23 -6.72
CA VAL A 302 10.91 -18.65 -7.10
C VAL A 302 11.59 -18.85 -8.45
N SER A 303 12.45 -19.85 -8.55
CA SER A 303 13.11 -20.24 -9.80
C SER A 303 12.21 -21.15 -10.64
N GLN A 304 12.54 -21.36 -11.92
CA GLN A 304 11.81 -22.32 -12.75
C GLN A 304 11.85 -23.75 -12.19
N SER A 305 13.00 -24.15 -11.66
CA SER A 305 13.19 -25.47 -11.05
C SER A 305 12.36 -25.69 -9.78
N GLN A 306 11.85 -24.62 -9.17
CA GLN A 306 11.07 -24.67 -7.92
C GLN A 306 9.60 -24.27 -8.10
N LEU A 307 9.11 -24.10 -9.34
CA LEU A 307 7.71 -23.69 -9.58
C LEU A 307 6.67 -24.67 -9.04
N SER A 308 7.02 -25.95 -8.94
CA SER A 308 6.19 -27.00 -8.36
C SER A 308 6.42 -27.23 -6.86
N ASP A 309 7.33 -26.48 -6.24
CA ASP A 309 7.62 -26.59 -4.81
C ASP A 309 6.58 -25.83 -3.98
N ALA A 310 5.59 -26.57 -3.47
CA ALA A 310 4.54 -26.03 -2.61
C ALA A 310 5.06 -25.54 -1.24
N ASP A 311 6.30 -25.90 -0.86
CA ASP A 311 6.94 -25.49 0.39
C ASP A 311 7.90 -24.29 0.20
N PHE A 312 7.99 -23.74 -1.01
CA PHE A 312 8.78 -22.55 -1.27
C PHE A 312 8.21 -21.35 -0.50
N ASP A 313 8.96 -20.87 0.48
CA ASP A 313 8.54 -19.78 1.34
C ASP A 313 8.61 -18.44 0.61
N ILE A 314 7.51 -18.07 -0.06
CA ILE A 314 7.38 -16.81 -0.83
C ILE A 314 7.46 -15.56 0.04
N PHE A 315 7.21 -15.70 1.33
CA PHE A 315 7.28 -14.63 2.31
C PHE A 315 8.74 -14.34 2.68
N GLN A 316 9.56 -15.37 2.87
CA GLN A 316 10.99 -15.20 3.08
C GLN A 316 11.72 -14.79 1.79
N ASN A 317 11.25 -15.30 0.65
CA ASN A 317 11.88 -15.12 -0.67
C ASN A 317 11.07 -14.19 -1.59
N GLY A 318 10.36 -13.24 -1.00
CA GLY A 318 9.53 -12.27 -1.69
C GLY A 318 10.33 -11.20 -2.44
N ARG A 319 9.70 -10.55 -3.41
CA ARG A 319 10.14 -9.28 -3.98
C ARG A 319 9.40 -8.15 -3.25
N TYR A 320 10.14 -7.42 -2.43
CA TYR A 320 9.61 -6.28 -1.69
C TYR A 320 9.95 -5.01 -2.44
N HIS A 321 8.96 -4.13 -2.62
CA HIS A 321 9.10 -2.92 -3.43
C HIS A 321 10.39 -2.14 -3.11
N HIS A 322 10.65 -1.82 -1.84
CA HIS A 322 11.83 -1.04 -1.45
C HIS A 322 13.16 -1.77 -1.73
N LEU A 323 13.21 -3.10 -1.60
CA LEU A 323 14.41 -3.87 -1.91
C LEU A 323 14.61 -3.99 -3.41
N THR A 324 13.53 -4.16 -4.16
CA THR A 324 13.55 -4.24 -5.62
C THR A 324 13.96 -2.90 -6.23
N SER A 325 13.41 -1.78 -5.74
CA SER A 325 13.83 -0.44 -6.17
C SER A 325 15.32 -0.20 -5.91
N ARG A 326 15.83 -0.58 -4.72
CA ARG A 326 17.27 -0.47 -4.42
C ARG A 326 18.13 -1.26 -5.40
N ILE A 327 17.73 -2.49 -5.75
CA ILE A 327 18.44 -3.29 -6.77
C ILE A 327 18.42 -2.58 -8.12
N TYR A 328 17.32 -1.97 -8.53
CA TYR A 328 17.26 -1.20 -9.78
C TYR A 328 18.19 0.00 -9.76
N ASP A 329 18.26 0.74 -8.65
CA ASP A 329 19.16 1.89 -8.50
C ASP A 329 20.63 1.46 -8.55
N GLU A 330 20.98 0.35 -7.89
CA GLU A 330 22.32 -0.26 -7.97
C GLU A 330 22.68 -0.64 -9.41
N ILE A 331 21.77 -1.28 -10.15
CA ILE A 331 21.98 -1.66 -11.56
C ILE A 331 22.17 -0.42 -12.45
N LYS A 332 21.34 0.62 -12.26
CA LYS A 332 21.45 1.88 -13.02
C LYS A 332 22.80 2.56 -12.76
N THR A 333 23.22 2.61 -11.50
CA THR A 333 24.50 3.22 -11.10
C THR A 333 25.69 2.45 -11.67
N ALA A 334 25.62 1.12 -11.74
CA ALA A 334 26.70 0.29 -12.30
C ALA A 334 26.80 0.32 -13.84
N ARG A 335 25.79 0.85 -14.53
CA ARG A 335 25.79 1.03 -16.00
C ARG A 335 26.36 2.38 -16.43
N ASN A 336 26.45 3.33 -15.51
CA ASN A 336 27.14 4.61 -15.68
C ASN A 336 28.60 4.48 -15.22
#